data_AF-A0A2S8BHB4-F1
#
_entry.id   AF-A0A2S8BHB4-F1
#
_cell.length_a   1.000
_cell.length_b   1.000
_cell.length_c   1.000
_cell.angle_alpha   90.00
_cell.angle_beta   90.00
_cell.angle_gamma   90.00
#
_symmetry.space_group_name_H-M   'P 1'
#
loop_
_entity.id
_entity.type
_entity.pdbx_description
1 polymer ?
#
loop_
_entity_poly.entity_id
_entity_poly.type
_entity_poly.pdbx_seq_one_letter_code
_entity_poly.pdbx_strand_id
1 'polypeptide(L)'
;MSLPGVGVWTAAETAQRAFGDPDALSVGDYHIPKMIGWTLLGHPVDDAGMVELLEPMRPHRHRVVRLLQASGLAVARRRGPGLPLQNLRAL
;
A
#
# COMPACT_ATOMS: atom_id res chain seq x y z
N MET A 1 17.32 -0.04 -18.28
CA MET A 1 16.41 0.62 -19.25
C MET A 1 15.05 0.73 -18.57
N SER A 2 14.43 1.91 -18.52
CA SER A 2 13.09 2.12 -17.93
C SER A 2 12.06 2.28 -19.04
N LEU A 3 10.83 1.79 -18.81
CA LEU A 3 9.71 1.99 -19.72
C LEU A 3 9.05 3.35 -19.39
N PRO A 4 8.90 4.28 -20.34
CA PRO A 4 8.17 5.53 -20.11
C PRO A 4 6.76 5.24 -19.58
N GLY A 5 6.35 5.94 -18.51
CA GLY A 5 5.06 5.74 -17.85
C GLY A 5 5.01 4.61 -16.81
N VAL A 6 6.08 3.82 -16.65
CA VAL A 6 6.17 2.78 -15.60
C VAL A 6 7.09 3.26 -14.48
N GLY A 7 6.47 3.68 -13.38
CA GLY A 7 7.16 4.04 -12.15
C GLY A 7 7.39 2.85 -11.21
N VAL A 8 8.07 3.12 -10.09
CA VAL A 8 8.36 2.13 -9.03
C VAL A 8 7.07 1.45 -8.53
N TRP A 9 6.02 2.24 -8.29
CA TRP A 9 4.71 1.73 -7.88
C TRP A 9 4.14 0.74 -8.91
N THR A 10 4.10 1.10 -10.19
CA THR A 10 3.56 0.23 -11.25
C THR A 10 4.35 -1.07 -11.40
N ALA A 11 5.69 -0.99 -11.29
CA ALA A 11 6.54 -2.17 -11.33
C ALA A 11 6.26 -3.10 -10.14
N ALA A 12 6.11 -2.55 -8.93
CA ALA A 12 5.76 -3.33 -7.74
C ALA A 12 4.38 -3.98 -7.87
N GLU A 13 3.34 -3.22 -8.23
CA GLU A 13 1.97 -3.74 -8.39
C GLU A 13 1.89 -4.87 -9.43
N THR A 14 2.70 -4.76 -10.49
CA THR A 14 2.85 -5.79 -11.53
C THR A 14 3.55 -7.03 -10.96
N ALA A 15 4.68 -6.86 -10.28
CA ALA A 15 5.44 -7.98 -9.73
C ALA A 15 4.63 -8.81 -8.72
N GLN A 16 3.86 -8.13 -7.87
CA GLN A 16 2.98 -8.77 -6.89
C GLN A 16 1.90 -9.64 -7.54
N ARG A 17 1.23 -9.13 -8.58
CA ARG A 17 0.06 -9.80 -9.19
C ARG A 17 0.42 -10.79 -10.28
N ALA A 18 1.40 -10.46 -11.12
CA ALA A 18 1.79 -11.28 -12.25
C ALA A 18 2.79 -12.38 -11.83
N PHE A 19 3.68 -12.09 -10.88
CA PHE A 19 4.75 -12.99 -10.48
C PHE A 19 4.65 -13.47 -9.04
N GLY A 20 3.70 -12.95 -8.25
CA GLY A 20 3.53 -13.34 -6.85
C GLY A 20 4.65 -12.84 -5.93
N ASP A 21 5.36 -11.77 -6.31
CA ASP A 21 6.51 -11.27 -5.55
C ASP A 21 6.09 -10.89 -4.11
N PRO A 22 6.61 -11.59 -3.07
CA PRO A 22 6.23 -11.36 -1.69
C PRO A 22 6.92 -10.15 -1.05
N ASP A 23 7.91 -9.54 -1.72
CA ASP A 23 8.74 -8.47 -1.18
C ASP A 23 8.67 -7.15 -1.95
N ALA A 24 8.03 -7.13 -3.13
CA ALA A 24 7.79 -5.93 -3.92
C ALA A 24 6.85 -4.95 -3.19
N LEU A 25 7.36 -4.10 -2.32
CA LEU A 25 6.56 -3.12 -1.57
C LEU A 25 6.06 -1.98 -2.49
N SER A 26 4.78 -1.62 -2.39
CA SER A 26 4.13 -0.58 -3.22
C SER A 26 4.52 0.85 -2.80
N VAL A 27 5.80 1.19 -2.92
CA VAL A 27 6.30 2.57 -2.70
C VAL A 27 5.63 3.52 -3.70
N GLY A 28 5.13 4.65 -3.20
CA GLY A 28 4.34 5.61 -3.98
C GLY A 28 2.83 5.37 -3.92
N ASP A 29 2.37 4.37 -3.18
CA ASP A 29 0.95 4.16 -2.93
C ASP A 29 0.40 5.23 -1.96
N TYR A 30 -0.75 5.80 -2.30
CA TYR A 30 -1.33 6.89 -1.54
C TYR A 30 -1.86 6.48 -0.15
N HIS A 31 -2.24 5.21 0.01
CA HIS A 31 -2.93 4.70 1.20
C HIS A 31 -2.07 3.79 2.07
N ILE A 32 -1.23 2.94 1.47
CA ILE A 32 -0.52 1.88 2.19
C ILE A 32 0.40 2.45 3.29
N PRO A 33 1.28 3.44 3.06
CA PRO A 33 2.19 3.93 4.11
C PRO A 33 1.44 4.46 5.33
N LYS A 34 0.38 5.24 5.10
CA LYS A 34 -0.47 5.79 6.17
C LYS A 34 -1.20 4.68 6.92
N MET A 35 -1.74 3.68 6.23
CA MET A 35 -2.42 2.54 6.85
C MET A 35 -1.45 1.76 7.73
N ILE A 36 -0.24 1.47 7.23
CA ILE A 36 0.80 0.77 7.99
C ILE A 36 1.18 1.56 9.24
N GLY A 37 1.46 2.86 9.10
CA GLY A 37 1.79 3.71 10.24
C GLY A 37 0.68 3.74 11.30
N TRP A 38 -0.57 3.98 10.89
CA TRP A 38 -1.69 3.98 11.84
C TRP A 38 -1.91 2.63 12.52
N THR A 39 -1.72 1.54 11.80
CA THR A 39 -1.96 0.20 12.34
C THR A 39 -0.86 -0.25 13.30
N LEU A 40 0.41 0.03 12.99
CA LEU A 40 1.55 -0.48 13.76
C LEU A 40 2.09 0.52 14.80
N LEU A 41 2.01 1.81 14.52
CA LEU A 41 2.60 2.88 15.34
C LEU A 41 1.57 3.83 15.94
N GLY A 42 0.31 3.79 15.47
CA GLY A 42 -0.73 4.72 15.92
C GLY A 42 -0.56 6.15 15.37
N HIS A 43 0.27 6.37 14.34
CA HIS A 43 0.42 7.64 13.64
C HIS A 43 0.83 7.40 12.17
N PRO A 44 0.55 8.30 11.21
CA PRO A 44 0.90 8.05 9.81
C PRO A 44 2.42 8.09 9.59
N VAL A 45 2.88 7.38 8.57
CA VAL A 45 4.25 7.47 8.02
C VAL A 45 4.18 7.71 6.51
N ASP A 46 5.28 8.16 5.92
CA ASP A 46 5.48 8.26 4.48
C ASP A 46 6.12 6.97 3.92
N ASP A 47 6.44 6.97 2.62
CA ASP A 47 7.06 5.83 1.95
C ASP A 47 8.40 5.42 2.57
N ALA A 48 9.24 6.39 2.92
CA ALA A 48 10.56 6.13 3.51
C ALA A 48 10.41 5.48 4.89
N GLY A 49 9.53 6.04 5.73
CA GLY A 49 9.23 5.46 7.05
C GLY A 49 8.61 4.08 6.95
N MET A 50 7.75 3.83 5.95
CA MET A 50 7.21 2.48 5.70
C MET A 50 8.30 1.48 5.30
N VAL A 51 9.22 1.87 4.42
CA VAL A 51 10.32 1.00 3.97
C VAL A 51 11.21 0.62 5.16
N GLU A 52 11.60 1.58 5.98
CA GLU A 52 12.40 1.33 7.18
C GLU A 52 11.67 0.42 8.17
N LEU A 53 10.40 0.74 8.47
CA LEU A 53 9.59 -0.02 9.41
C LEU A 53 9.41 -1.49 9.00
N LEU A 54 9.28 -1.75 7.69
CA LEU A 54 9.06 -3.10 7.18
C LEU A 54 10.36 -3.83 6.82
N GLU A 55 11.53 -3.21 6.90
CA GLU A 55 12.80 -3.86 6.55
C GLU A 55 13.05 -5.19 7.29
N PRO A 56 12.73 -5.34 8.59
CA PRO A 56 12.88 -6.62 9.30
C PRO A 56 12.01 -7.76 8.75
N MET A 57 10.98 -7.44 7.95
CA MET A 57 10.05 -8.40 7.37
C MET A 57 10.49 -8.94 6.02
N ARG A 58 11.68 -8.57 5.53
CA ARG A 58 12.25 -9.19 4.32
C ARG A 58 12.37 -10.72 4.50
N PRO A 59 12.12 -11.51 3.44
CA PRO A 59 11.74 -11.13 2.06
C PRO A 59 10.21 -11.15 1.85
N HIS A 60 9.43 -10.65 2.81
CA HIS A 60 7.97 -10.80 2.85
C HIS A 60 7.23 -9.47 3.07
N ARG A 61 7.86 -8.34 2.73
CA ARG A 61 7.29 -7.01 3.04
C ARG A 61 5.91 -6.79 2.41
N HIS A 62 5.72 -7.17 1.14
CA HIS A 62 4.39 -7.10 0.51
C HIS A 62 3.41 -8.09 1.13
N ARG A 63 3.86 -9.32 1.46
CA ARG A 63 3.01 -10.32 2.11
C ARG A 63 2.48 -9.82 3.46
N VAL A 64 3.30 -9.13 4.25
CA VAL A 64 2.87 -8.49 5.51
C VAL A 64 1.75 -7.47 5.26
N VAL A 65 1.94 -6.58 4.28
CA VAL A 65 0.89 -5.61 3.91
C VAL A 65 -0.41 -6.32 3.52
N ARG A 66 -0.33 -7.38 2.69
CA ARG A 66 -1.50 -8.15 2.26
C ARG A 66 -2.20 -8.88 3.40
N LEU A 67 -1.45 -9.49 4.31
CA LEU A 67 -2.00 -10.17 5.48
C LEU A 67 -2.70 -9.17 6.41
N LEU A 68 -2.12 -7.99 6.61
CA LEU A 68 -2.74 -6.96 7.42
C LEU A 68 -4.03 -6.41 6.79
N GLN A 69 -4.05 -6.23 5.46
CA GLN A 69 -5.26 -5.86 4.74
C GLN A 69 -6.35 -6.95 4.82
N ALA A 70 -5.95 -8.22 4.72
CA ALA A 70 -6.87 -9.36 4.74
C ALA A 70 -7.38 -9.70 6.15
N SER A 71 -6.64 -9.37 7.20
CA SER A 71 -7.02 -9.69 8.59
C SER A 71 -8.20 -8.87 9.11
N GLY A 72 -8.55 -7.77 8.45
CA GLY A 72 -9.53 -6.81 8.95
C GLY A 72 -9.01 -5.94 10.10
N LEU A 73 -7.74 -6.08 10.48
CA LEU A 73 -7.10 -5.29 11.55
C LEU A 73 -6.45 -3.99 11.02
N ALA A 74 -6.36 -3.81 9.70
CA ALA A 74 -5.82 -2.60 9.08
C ALA A 74 -6.64 -1.37 9.50
N VAL A 75 -5.97 -0.44 10.19
CA VAL A 75 -6.56 0.83 10.62
C VAL A 75 -6.08 1.94 9.68
N ALA A 76 -7.03 2.61 9.05
CA ALA A 76 -6.80 3.90 8.40
C ALA A 76 -7.71 4.94 9.05
N ARG A 77 -7.12 5.97 9.67
CA ARG A 77 -7.90 7.07 10.25
C ARG A 77 -8.66 7.79 9.14
N ARG A 78 -9.97 7.58 9.07
CA ARG A 78 -10.87 8.35 8.19
C ARG A 78 -10.92 9.79 8.69
N ARG A 79 -10.62 10.73 7.80
CA ARG A 79 -10.80 12.15 8.05
C ARG A 79 -11.76 12.69 6.99
N GLY A 80 -12.91 13.19 7.42
CA GLY A 80 -13.93 13.80 6.56
C GLY A 80 -15.04 12.84 6.11
N PRO A 81 -16.12 13.38 5.54
CA PRO A 81 -17.18 12.61 4.92
C PRO A 81 -16.61 11.78 3.75
N GLY A 82 -17.10 10.54 3.62
CA GLY A 82 -16.69 9.66 2.51
C GLY A 82 -17.09 10.24 1.16
N LEU A 83 -16.46 9.74 0.08
CA LEU A 83 -16.87 10.10 -1.28
C LEU A 83 -18.35 9.72 -1.45
N PRO A 84 -19.22 10.64 -1.91
CA PRO A 84 -20.60 10.29 -2.21
C PRO A 84 -20.62 9.20 -3.30
N LEU A 85 -21.62 8.33 -3.24
CA LEU A 85 -21.83 7.31 -4.26
C LEU A 85 -21.95 7.97 -5.63
N GLN A 86 -21.06 7.60 -6.56
CA GLN A 86 -21.10 8.12 -7.92
C GLN A 86 -22.29 7.49 -8.67
N ASN A 87 -23.12 8.32 -9.29
CA ASN A 87 -24.19 7.84 -10.16
C ASN A 87 -23.60 7.49 -11.53
N LEU A 88 -23.03 6.29 -11.65
CA LEU A 88 -22.41 5.81 -12.89
C LEU A 88 -23.40 5.69 -14.06
N ARG A 89 -24.71 5.65 -13.79
CA ARG A 89 -25.75 5.61 -14.83
C ARG A 89 -25.98 6.96 -15.51
N ALA A 90 -25.46 8.04 -14.94
CA ALA A 90 -25.59 9.40 -15.47
C ALA A 90 -24.34 9.89 -16.23
N LEU A 91 -23.33 9.01 -16.39
CA LEU A 91 -22.18 9.19 -17.28
C LEU A 91 -22.51 8.66 -18.66
#